data_AF-A0A8H8MQW4-F1
#
_entry.id   AF-A0A8H8MQW4-F1
#
_cell.length_a   1.000
_cell.length_b   1.000
_cell.length_c   1.000
_cell.angle_alpha   90.00
_cell.angle_beta   90.00
_cell.angle_gamma   90.00
#
_symmetry.space_group_name_H-M   'P 1'
#
loop_
_entity.id
_entity.type
_entity.pdbx_description
1 polymer ?
#
loop_
_entity_poly.entity_id
_entity_poly.type
_entity_poly.pdbx_seq_one_letter_code
_entity_poly.pdbx_strand_id
1 'polypeptide(L)'
;MHFDSARATYFAFQLIGLVSLPVLSCTFLFCPSLKRHPTVPNNTLIWTAFSSMTSSLLLFSRQLDAAEPSKTLCRAQSALMLAQPSGVSVAGLAMVWKVWSLVWNAKTNAVASKEPFLHSAVLLGSPWLVWALEAAAFAGLQTGSCIHRITFYCISDNQALGVASGVFAAVLLVLCLFFQVYRRYRESRRLGRAEVGEISLPFFVRIMTFTLIVMVALVLCFIATSTFALEVPDIIVSSIGVLMFLIFGSQRDVFEAWGVTGLSSHHINSEGEAIEKGSMHEENSLSHPSSTRDSPISISFVEPLSFRRPSIHVSQPGLLPTKSNFDDKPVETALPLHVHK
;
A
#
# COMPACT_ATOMS: atom_id res chain seq x y z
N MET A 1 31.69 -25.42 1.06
CA MET A 1 32.04 -23.99 1.05
C MET A 1 31.07 -23.14 0.24
N HIS A 2 30.70 -23.46 -1.01
CA HIS A 2 29.70 -22.64 -1.74
C HIS A 2 28.31 -22.63 -1.08
N PHE A 3 27.82 -23.79 -0.61
CA PHE A 3 26.51 -23.91 0.05
C PHE A 3 26.36 -23.03 1.30
N ASP A 4 27.45 -22.80 2.03
CA ASP A 4 27.42 -21.98 3.25
C ASP A 4 27.16 -20.50 2.92
N SER A 5 27.71 -20.02 1.79
CA SER A 5 27.56 -18.61 1.36
C SER A 5 26.15 -18.29 0.87
N ALA A 6 25.53 -19.18 0.10
CA ALA A 6 24.16 -19.03 -0.38
C ALA A 6 23.17 -19.00 0.79
N ARG A 7 23.35 -19.93 1.73
CA ARG A 7 22.55 -20.02 2.95
C ARG A 7 22.67 -18.78 3.84
N ALA A 8 23.90 -18.31 4.07
CA ALA A 8 24.13 -17.07 4.81
C ALA A 8 23.45 -15.87 4.14
N THR A 9 23.56 -15.76 2.81
CA THR A 9 22.94 -14.67 2.03
C THR A 9 21.42 -14.70 2.13
N TYR A 10 20.82 -15.88 1.96
CA TYR A 10 19.37 -16.07 2.07
C TYR A 10 18.84 -15.61 3.43
N PHE A 11 19.43 -16.11 4.52
CA PHE A 11 18.97 -15.73 5.87
C PHE A 11 19.30 -14.28 6.21
N ALA A 12 20.41 -13.73 5.72
CA ALA A 12 20.72 -12.31 5.90
C ALA A 12 19.63 -11.43 5.28
N PHE A 13 19.19 -11.70 4.05
CA PHE A 13 18.09 -10.96 3.43
C PHE A 13 16.77 -11.13 4.19
N GLN A 14 16.45 -12.35 4.63
CA GLN A 14 15.24 -12.58 5.44
C GLN A 14 15.28 -11.80 6.76
N LEU A 15 16.41 -11.78 7.47
CA LEU A 15 16.56 -11.06 8.73
C LEU A 15 16.55 -9.54 8.54
N ILE A 16 17.21 -9.02 7.51
CA ILE A 16 17.14 -7.60 7.16
C ILE A 16 15.70 -7.22 6.84
N GLY A 17 15.00 -8.00 6.02
CA GLY A 17 13.57 -7.83 5.76
C GLY A 17 12.77 -7.79 7.06
N LEU A 18 12.92 -8.83 7.89
CA LEU A 18 12.24 -9.03 9.17
C LEU A 18 12.36 -7.84 10.12
N VAL A 19 13.50 -7.13 10.14
CA VAL A 19 13.69 -5.95 10.99
C VAL A 19 13.25 -4.67 10.30
N SER A 20 13.69 -4.46 9.05
CA SER A 20 13.54 -3.19 8.32
C SER A 20 12.07 -2.82 8.03
N LEU A 21 11.25 -3.80 7.67
CA LEU A 21 9.87 -3.55 7.26
C LEU A 21 8.92 -3.30 8.45
N PRO A 22 9.01 -3.97 9.62
CA PRO A 22 8.29 -3.56 10.81
C PRO A 22 8.69 -2.17 11.28
N VAL A 23 9.98 -1.80 11.23
CA VAL A 23 10.42 -0.42 11.52
C VAL A 23 9.73 0.58 10.60
N LEU A 24 9.64 0.27 9.30
CA LEU A 24 8.92 1.09 8.33
C LEU A 24 7.41 1.15 8.62
N SER A 25 6.78 0.02 8.94
CA SER A 25 5.36 -0.03 9.33
C SER A 25 5.09 0.77 10.60
N CYS A 26 5.94 0.65 11.62
CA CYS A 26 5.88 1.46 12.83
C CYS A 26 6.02 2.95 12.51
N THR A 27 6.92 3.33 11.58
CA THR A 27 7.04 4.71 11.11
C THR A 27 5.72 5.20 10.52
N PHE A 28 5.06 4.41 9.65
CA PHE A 28 3.76 4.80 9.09
C PHE A 28 2.63 4.87 10.11
N LEU A 29 2.69 4.10 11.20
CA LEU A 29 1.66 4.07 12.22
C LEU A 29 1.84 5.17 13.28
N PHE A 30 3.08 5.46 13.67
CA PHE A 30 3.38 6.34 14.80
C PHE A 30 3.77 7.76 14.39
N CYS A 31 4.13 8.02 13.13
CA CYS A 31 4.45 9.37 12.68
C CYS A 31 3.20 10.12 12.21
N PRO A 32 2.66 11.09 12.98
CA PRO A 32 1.42 11.79 12.65
C PRO A 32 1.53 12.65 11.38
N SER A 33 2.75 12.98 10.96
CA SER A 33 3.04 13.66 9.69
C SER A 33 2.59 12.80 8.49
N LEU A 34 2.61 11.47 8.64
CA LEU A 34 2.28 10.50 7.60
C LEU A 34 0.82 10.06 7.74
N LYS A 35 -0.13 10.91 7.37
CA LYS A 35 -1.56 10.51 7.30
C LYS A 35 -1.77 9.51 6.16
N ARG A 36 -1.50 8.24 6.41
CA ARG A 36 -1.65 7.15 5.45
C ARG A 36 -2.70 6.15 5.90
N HIS A 37 -3.34 5.51 4.94
CA HIS A 37 -4.29 4.46 5.23
C HIS A 37 -3.56 3.22 5.80
N PRO A 38 -4.09 2.54 6.83
CA PRO A 38 -3.44 1.41 7.49
C PRO A 38 -3.23 0.17 6.59
N THR A 39 -3.76 0.15 5.36
CA THR A 39 -3.54 -0.94 4.40
C THR A 39 -2.06 -1.12 4.05
N VAL A 40 -1.30 -0.02 3.91
CA VAL A 40 0.13 -0.11 3.57
C VAL A 40 0.92 -0.79 4.68
N PRO A 41 0.92 -0.30 5.94
CA PRO A 41 1.63 -0.98 7.01
C PRO A 41 1.10 -2.39 7.29
N ASN A 42 -0.21 -2.64 7.14
CA ASN A 42 -0.77 -3.99 7.25
C ASN A 42 -0.17 -4.96 6.22
N ASN A 43 -0.14 -4.56 4.95
CA ASN A 43 0.42 -5.39 3.88
C ASN A 43 1.93 -5.60 4.05
N THR A 44 2.65 -4.56 4.46
CA THR A 44 4.08 -4.66 4.76
C THR A 44 4.34 -5.61 5.94
N LEU A 45 3.50 -5.59 6.98
CA LEU A 45 3.59 -6.53 8.10
C LEU A 45 3.32 -7.98 7.67
N ILE A 46 2.29 -8.24 6.87
CA ILE A 46 2.00 -9.57 6.32
C ILE A 46 3.21 -10.08 5.55
N TRP A 47 3.72 -9.26 4.62
CA TRP A 47 4.85 -9.63 3.78
C TRP A 47 6.05 -10.05 4.63
N THR A 48 6.34 -9.30 5.69
CA THR A 48 7.62 -9.43 6.38
C THR A 48 7.58 -10.38 7.54
N ALA A 49 6.64 -10.15 8.46
CA ALA A 49 6.55 -10.95 9.65
C ALA A 49 6.31 -12.41 9.24
N PHE A 50 5.41 -12.65 8.30
CA PHE A 50 5.04 -14.03 8.00
C PHE A 50 5.98 -14.69 7.00
N SER A 51 6.41 -14.02 5.92
CA SER A 51 7.37 -14.64 4.99
C SER A 51 8.71 -14.90 5.66
N SER A 52 9.28 -13.89 6.32
CA SER A 52 10.62 -14.02 6.88
C SER A 52 10.64 -14.86 8.14
N MET A 53 9.60 -14.84 8.98
CA MET A 53 9.53 -15.75 10.13
C MET A 53 9.31 -17.20 9.68
N THR A 54 8.41 -17.47 8.72
CA THR A 54 8.14 -18.85 8.27
C THR A 54 9.37 -19.45 7.59
N SER A 55 10.03 -18.68 6.73
CA SER A 55 11.29 -19.08 6.08
C SER A 55 12.41 -19.34 7.10
N SER A 56 12.43 -18.61 8.23
CA SER A 56 13.47 -18.70 9.26
C SER A 56 13.13 -19.65 10.43
N LEU A 57 12.04 -20.42 10.36
CA LEU A 57 11.64 -21.34 11.43
C LEU A 57 12.73 -22.36 11.81
N LEU A 58 13.44 -22.91 10.81
CA LEU A 58 14.55 -23.84 11.06
C LEU A 58 15.73 -23.16 11.75
N LEU A 59 15.99 -21.89 11.41
CA LEU A 59 17.02 -21.08 12.06
C LEU A 59 16.65 -20.81 13.52
N PHE A 60 15.42 -20.36 13.78
CA PHE A 60 14.97 -20.04 15.14
C PHE A 60 14.81 -21.26 16.05
N SER A 61 14.45 -22.42 15.49
CA SER A 61 14.38 -23.69 16.23
C SER A 61 15.74 -24.35 16.44
N ARG A 62 16.82 -23.80 15.88
CA ARG A 62 18.18 -24.38 15.88
C ARG A 62 18.24 -25.77 15.23
N GLN A 63 17.34 -26.06 14.28
CA GLN A 63 17.30 -27.32 13.54
C GLN A 63 17.84 -27.17 12.12
N LEU A 64 18.51 -26.05 11.80
CA LEU A 64 19.04 -25.78 10.47
C LEU A 64 20.05 -26.85 10.03
N ASP A 65 20.97 -27.26 10.92
CA ASP A 65 22.01 -28.27 10.65
C ASP A 65 21.64 -29.67 11.16
N ALA A 66 20.44 -29.86 11.73
CA ALA A 66 20.02 -31.16 12.24
C ALA A 66 19.97 -32.19 11.09
N ALA A 67 20.42 -33.43 11.33
CA ALA A 67 20.33 -34.48 10.30
C ALA A 67 18.86 -34.72 9.90
N GLU A 68 17.96 -34.72 10.88
CA GLU A 68 16.52 -34.87 10.70
C GLU A 68 15.77 -33.78 11.49
N PRO A 69 15.22 -32.75 10.83
CA PRO A 69 14.39 -31.76 11.49
C PRO A 69 13.06 -32.37 11.97
N SER A 70 12.44 -31.76 12.97
CA SER A 70 11.14 -32.19 13.48
C SER A 70 10.10 -32.23 12.36
N LYS A 71 9.46 -33.38 12.15
CA LYS A 71 8.45 -33.57 11.10
C LYS A 71 7.27 -32.60 11.24
N THR A 72 6.86 -32.27 12.46
CA THR A 72 5.77 -31.32 12.72
C THR A 72 6.16 -29.90 12.32
N LEU A 73 7.40 -29.49 12.63
CA LEU A 73 7.95 -28.19 12.25
C LEU A 73 8.07 -28.06 10.73
N CYS A 74 8.63 -29.08 10.07
CA CYS A 74 8.75 -29.08 8.61
C CYS A 74 7.38 -29.06 7.91
N ARG A 75 6.39 -29.80 8.42
CA ARG A 75 5.02 -29.78 7.90
C ARG A 75 4.38 -28.39 8.03
N ALA A 76 4.50 -27.79 9.21
CA ALA A 76 4.00 -26.44 9.44
C ALA A 76 4.70 -25.43 8.51
N GLN A 77 6.03 -25.46 8.43
CA GLN A 77 6.80 -24.57 7.57
C GLN A 77 6.40 -24.72 6.10
N SER A 78 6.31 -25.95 5.59
CA SER A 78 5.94 -26.21 4.19
C SER A 78 4.53 -25.69 3.88
N ALA A 79 3.55 -25.94 4.76
CA ALA A 79 2.18 -25.46 4.57
C ALA A 79 2.09 -23.92 4.58
N LEU A 80 2.81 -23.26 5.49
CA LEU A 80 2.86 -21.80 5.57
C LEU A 80 3.52 -21.18 4.34
N MET A 81 4.57 -21.83 3.81
CA MET A 81 5.26 -21.39 2.59
C MET A 81 4.40 -21.57 1.34
N LEU A 82 3.64 -22.66 1.25
CA LEU A 82 2.69 -22.87 0.16
C LEU A 82 1.55 -21.85 0.15
N ALA A 83 1.08 -21.38 1.31
CA ALA A 83 0.01 -20.37 1.39
C ALA A 83 0.49 -18.93 1.08
N GLN A 84 1.79 -18.70 1.11
CA GLN A 84 2.37 -17.35 1.01
C GLN A 84 2.08 -16.64 -0.33
N PRO A 85 2.26 -17.26 -1.51
CA PRO A 85 2.00 -16.59 -2.78
C PRO A 85 0.59 -16.01 -2.87
N SER A 86 -0.42 -16.77 -2.44
CA SER A 86 -1.83 -16.36 -2.41
C SER A 86 -2.06 -15.17 -1.48
N GLY A 87 -1.58 -15.25 -0.23
CA GLY A 87 -1.71 -14.16 0.74
C GLY A 87 -1.08 -12.86 0.25
N VAL A 88 0.09 -12.95 -0.37
CA VAL A 88 0.79 -11.81 -0.99
C VAL A 88 -0.01 -11.23 -2.15
N SER A 89 -0.56 -12.05 -3.04
CA SER A 89 -1.37 -11.57 -4.16
C SER A 89 -2.65 -10.88 -3.70
N VAL A 90 -3.32 -11.39 -2.66
CA VAL A 90 -4.51 -10.74 -2.07
C VAL A 90 -4.14 -9.40 -1.43
N ALA A 91 -3.01 -9.31 -0.72
CA ALA A 91 -2.51 -8.05 -0.18
C ALA A 91 -2.24 -7.02 -1.29
N GLY A 92 -1.61 -7.44 -2.39
CA GLY A 92 -1.40 -6.61 -3.56
C GLY A 92 -2.71 -6.09 -4.17
N LEU A 93 -3.70 -6.98 -4.34
CA LEU A 93 -5.03 -6.61 -4.84
C LEU A 93 -5.74 -5.62 -3.91
N ALA A 94 -5.68 -5.85 -2.59
CA ALA A 94 -6.26 -4.94 -1.59
C ALA A 94 -5.62 -3.54 -1.65
N MET A 95 -4.31 -3.47 -1.88
CA MET A 95 -3.60 -2.19 -2.05
C MET A 95 -4.07 -1.45 -3.30
N VAL A 96 -4.13 -2.13 -4.46
CA VAL A 96 -4.63 -1.54 -5.72
C VAL A 96 -6.06 -1.05 -5.58
N TRP A 97 -6.91 -1.88 -4.98
CA TRP A 97 -8.30 -1.54 -4.72
C TRP A 97 -8.43 -0.32 -3.82
N LYS A 98 -7.64 -0.22 -2.76
CA LYS A 98 -7.64 0.94 -1.88
C LYS A 98 -7.25 2.22 -2.61
N VAL A 99 -6.15 2.17 -3.37
CA VAL A 99 -5.69 3.31 -4.19
C VAL A 99 -6.75 3.70 -5.21
N TRP A 100 -7.51 2.74 -5.72
CA TRP A 100 -8.64 3.00 -6.62
C TRP A 100 -9.79 3.72 -5.93
N SER A 101 -10.22 3.20 -4.78
CA SER A 101 -11.29 3.83 -3.99
C SER A 101 -10.94 5.27 -3.62
N LEU A 102 -9.68 5.56 -3.25
CA LEU A 102 -9.23 6.91 -2.92
C LEU A 102 -9.34 7.89 -4.09
N VAL A 103 -8.89 7.50 -5.28
CA VAL A 103 -8.98 8.37 -6.47
C VAL A 103 -10.41 8.51 -6.96
N TRP A 104 -11.20 7.43 -6.87
CA TRP A 104 -12.60 7.48 -7.24
C TRP A 104 -13.39 8.46 -6.35
N ASN A 105 -13.17 8.39 -5.03
CA ASN A 105 -13.81 9.27 -4.06
C ASN A 105 -13.36 10.73 -4.22
N ALA A 106 -12.09 10.97 -4.56
CA ALA A 106 -11.60 12.31 -4.86
C ALA A 106 -12.29 12.89 -6.10
N LYS A 107 -12.55 12.07 -7.12
CA LYS A 107 -13.18 12.51 -8.37
C LYS A 107 -14.66 12.82 -8.25
N THR A 108 -15.41 12.02 -7.50
CA THR A 108 -16.87 12.18 -7.44
C THR A 108 -17.29 13.40 -6.61
N ASN A 109 -16.35 14.15 -6.01
CA ASN A 109 -16.62 15.16 -4.99
C ASN A 109 -17.64 14.68 -3.96
N ALA A 110 -17.72 13.35 -3.78
CA ALA A 110 -18.69 12.72 -2.91
C ALA A 110 -18.22 13.04 -1.50
N VAL A 111 -18.74 14.17 -0.99
CA VAL A 111 -18.46 14.80 0.31
C VAL A 111 -18.05 13.74 1.30
N ALA A 112 -16.73 13.60 1.50
CA ALA A 112 -16.03 12.59 2.31
C ALA A 112 -16.97 11.58 2.99
N SER A 113 -17.66 10.78 2.18
CA SER A 113 -18.64 9.85 2.71
C SER A 113 -17.83 8.89 3.55
N LYS A 114 -18.16 8.78 4.84
CA LYS A 114 -17.44 7.91 5.76
C LYS A 114 -17.34 6.55 5.09
N GLU A 115 -16.13 6.17 4.70
CA GLU A 115 -15.92 4.88 4.09
C GLU A 115 -16.44 3.83 5.08
N PRO A 116 -17.31 2.91 4.65
CA PRO A 116 -17.88 1.95 5.57
C PRO A 116 -16.74 1.17 6.22
N PHE A 117 -16.72 1.15 7.55
CA PHE A 117 -15.69 0.46 8.34
C PHE A 117 -15.49 -0.99 7.86
N LEU A 118 -16.58 -1.66 7.49
CA LEU A 118 -16.58 -3.01 6.94
C LEU A 118 -15.68 -3.15 5.71
N HIS A 119 -15.68 -2.17 4.80
CA HIS A 119 -14.86 -2.21 3.60
C HIS A 119 -13.36 -2.13 3.93
N SER A 120 -12.98 -1.25 4.85
CA SER A 120 -11.60 -1.18 5.34
C SER A 120 -11.20 -2.44 6.11
N ALA A 121 -12.09 -2.97 6.95
CA ALA A 121 -11.85 -4.21 7.68
C ALA A 121 -11.65 -5.41 6.74
N VAL A 122 -12.46 -5.53 5.68
CA VAL A 122 -12.33 -6.58 4.66
C VAL A 122 -11.01 -6.44 3.90
N LEU A 123 -10.62 -5.23 3.48
CA LEU A 123 -9.35 -5.02 2.78
C LEU A 123 -8.12 -5.32 3.65
N LEU A 124 -8.20 -5.03 4.95
CA LEU A 124 -7.11 -5.32 5.88
C LEU A 124 -7.07 -6.81 6.25
N GLY A 125 -8.24 -7.42 6.49
CA GLY A 125 -8.38 -8.79 6.97
C GLY A 125 -8.27 -9.86 5.88
N SER A 126 -8.64 -9.56 4.62
CA SER A 126 -8.69 -10.58 3.57
C SER A 126 -7.36 -11.29 3.29
N PRO A 127 -6.18 -10.64 3.27
CA PRO A 127 -4.94 -11.36 3.02
C PRO A 127 -4.60 -12.33 4.16
N TRP A 128 -4.91 -11.93 5.41
CA TRP A 128 -4.72 -12.76 6.60
C TRP A 128 -5.59 -14.02 6.56
N LEU A 129 -6.87 -13.83 6.24
CA LEU A 129 -7.83 -14.92 6.17
C LEU A 129 -7.46 -15.91 5.07
N VAL A 130 -7.16 -15.43 3.86
CA VAL A 130 -6.78 -16.30 2.74
C VAL A 130 -5.51 -17.09 3.08
N TRP A 131 -4.48 -16.43 3.61
CA TRP A 131 -3.24 -17.09 4.00
C TRP A 131 -3.45 -18.13 5.09
N ALA A 132 -4.16 -17.79 6.18
CA ALA A 132 -4.38 -18.71 7.29
C ALA A 132 -5.24 -19.92 6.90
N LEU A 133 -6.29 -19.70 6.09
CA LEU A 133 -7.16 -20.76 5.60
C LEU A 133 -6.41 -21.71 4.65
N GLU A 134 -5.60 -21.18 3.73
CA GLU A 134 -4.78 -22.01 2.84
C GLU A 134 -3.69 -22.77 3.61
N ALA A 135 -3.02 -22.13 4.58
CA ALA A 135 -2.02 -22.79 5.41
C ALA A 135 -2.63 -23.96 6.20
N ALA A 136 -3.81 -23.75 6.79
CA ALA A 136 -4.54 -24.80 7.49
C ALA A 136 -4.98 -25.94 6.54
N ALA A 137 -5.50 -25.59 5.36
CA ALA A 137 -5.89 -26.57 4.35
C ALA A 137 -4.69 -27.41 3.88
N PHE A 138 -3.56 -26.77 3.55
CA PHE A 138 -2.34 -27.46 3.14
C PHE A 138 -1.75 -28.32 4.26
N ALA A 139 -1.78 -27.87 5.52
CA ALA A 139 -1.33 -28.69 6.64
C ALA A 139 -2.17 -29.98 6.80
N GLY A 140 -3.49 -29.91 6.55
CA GLY A 140 -4.37 -31.08 6.55
C GLY A 140 -4.15 -32.02 5.36
N LEU A 141 -3.98 -31.46 4.17
CA LEU A 141 -3.73 -32.22 2.93
C LEU A 141 -2.34 -32.88 2.90
N GLN A 142 -1.39 -32.40 3.71
CA GLN A 142 -0.04 -32.98 3.84
C GLN A 142 0.04 -34.17 4.81
N THR A 143 -1.08 -34.68 5.33
CA THR A 143 -1.08 -35.77 6.33
C THR A 143 -0.46 -37.08 5.81
N GLY A 144 -0.48 -37.32 4.49
CA GLY A 144 0.14 -38.49 3.85
C GLY A 144 1.32 -38.20 2.91
N SER A 145 1.75 -36.94 2.77
CA SER A 145 2.85 -36.60 1.85
C SER A 145 4.21 -36.71 2.53
N CYS A 146 5.21 -37.16 1.78
CA CYS A 146 6.61 -37.05 2.19
C CYS A 146 7.02 -35.57 2.17
N ILE A 147 7.57 -35.10 3.29
CA ILE A 147 8.14 -33.76 3.43
C ILE A 147 9.63 -33.95 3.61
N HIS A 148 10.40 -33.31 2.75
CA HIS A 148 11.87 -33.35 2.82
C HIS A 148 12.42 -31.93 2.97
N ARG A 149 13.61 -31.84 3.53
CA ARG A 149 14.34 -30.58 3.68
C ARG A 149 15.12 -30.29 2.41
N ILE A 150 14.97 -29.08 1.88
CA ILE A 150 15.87 -28.50 0.87
C ILE A 150 16.86 -27.53 1.55
N THR A 151 17.74 -26.87 0.79
CA THR A 151 18.84 -26.05 1.32
C THR A 151 18.42 -25.04 2.41
N PHE A 152 17.24 -24.42 2.28
CA PHE A 152 16.81 -23.33 3.17
C PHE A 152 15.57 -23.64 4.03
N TYR A 153 14.64 -24.46 3.54
CA TYR A 153 13.34 -24.73 4.19
C TYR A 153 12.83 -26.15 3.87
N CYS A 154 11.70 -26.56 4.46
CA CYS A 154 11.07 -27.84 4.14
C CYS A 154 10.01 -27.70 3.03
N ILE A 155 10.03 -28.62 2.06
CA ILE A 155 9.08 -28.67 0.95
C ILE A 155 8.29 -29.99 0.97
N SER A 156 7.03 -29.91 0.55
CA SER A 156 6.17 -31.08 0.35
C SER A 156 6.41 -31.65 -1.04
N ASP A 157 6.50 -32.97 -1.15
CA ASP A 157 6.61 -33.69 -2.43
C ASP A 157 5.32 -33.63 -3.27
N ASN A 158 4.22 -33.13 -2.70
CA ASN A 158 2.96 -32.98 -3.41
C ASN A 158 3.00 -31.74 -4.33
N GLN A 159 3.49 -31.93 -5.56
CA GLN A 159 3.58 -30.90 -6.60
C GLN A 159 2.22 -30.23 -6.90
N ALA A 160 1.11 -30.95 -6.76
CA ALA A 160 -0.22 -30.40 -7.02
C ALA A 160 -0.56 -29.24 -6.07
N LEU A 161 -0.10 -29.27 -4.82
CA LEU A 161 -0.32 -28.15 -3.88
C LEU A 161 0.48 -26.91 -4.29
N GLY A 162 1.73 -27.09 -4.73
CA GLY A 162 2.57 -26.01 -5.24
C GLY A 162 1.98 -25.37 -6.49
N VAL A 163 1.54 -26.20 -7.46
CA VAL A 163 0.89 -25.73 -8.68
C VAL A 163 -0.43 -25.02 -8.37
N ALA A 164 -1.27 -25.58 -7.48
CA ALA A 164 -2.55 -24.97 -7.11
C ALA A 164 -2.36 -23.57 -6.48
N SER A 165 -1.45 -23.44 -5.52
CA SER A 165 -1.12 -22.15 -4.91
C SER A 165 -0.56 -21.16 -5.94
N GLY A 166 0.40 -21.61 -6.77
CA GLY A 166 0.99 -20.78 -7.81
C GLY A 166 -0.03 -20.26 -8.83
N VAL A 167 -0.94 -21.13 -9.29
CA VAL A 167 -2.02 -20.76 -10.22
C VAL A 167 -2.98 -19.77 -9.57
N PHE A 168 -3.39 -20.02 -8.32
CA PHE A 168 -4.29 -19.11 -7.61
C PHE A 168 -3.65 -17.72 -7.41
N ALA A 169 -2.39 -17.68 -6.98
CA ALA A 169 -1.62 -16.45 -6.85
C ALA A 169 -1.46 -15.71 -8.19
N ALA A 170 -1.21 -16.43 -9.28
CA ALA A 170 -1.10 -15.88 -10.63
C ALA A 170 -2.42 -15.27 -11.12
N VAL A 171 -3.55 -15.96 -10.91
CA VAL A 171 -4.89 -15.41 -11.25
C VAL A 171 -5.14 -14.10 -10.51
N LEU A 172 -4.84 -14.05 -9.22
CA LEU A 172 -4.99 -12.82 -8.42
C LEU A 172 -4.07 -11.68 -8.90
N LEU A 173 -2.83 -11.97 -9.30
CA LEU A 173 -1.94 -10.95 -9.88
C LEU A 173 -2.40 -10.49 -11.26
N VAL A 174 -2.92 -11.38 -12.10
CA VAL A 174 -3.49 -11.00 -13.40
C VAL A 174 -4.69 -10.09 -13.20
N LEU A 175 -5.57 -10.38 -12.24
CA LEU A 175 -6.67 -9.49 -11.87
C LEU A 175 -6.14 -8.14 -11.37
N CYS A 176 -5.11 -8.15 -10.51
CA CYS A 176 -4.45 -6.94 -10.02
C CYS A 176 -3.92 -6.07 -11.17
N LEU A 177 -3.17 -6.65 -12.11
CA LEU A 177 -2.65 -5.98 -13.30
C LEU A 177 -3.76 -5.47 -14.21
N PHE A 178 -4.77 -6.30 -14.47
CA PHE A 178 -5.92 -5.92 -15.26
C PHE A 178 -6.61 -4.69 -14.67
N PHE A 179 -6.87 -4.68 -13.36
CA PHE A 179 -7.45 -3.52 -12.68
C PHE A 179 -6.55 -2.28 -12.75
N GLN A 180 -5.23 -2.42 -12.60
CA GLN A 180 -4.29 -1.30 -12.74
C GLN A 180 -4.29 -0.70 -14.16
N VAL A 181 -4.21 -1.54 -15.19
CA VAL A 181 -4.14 -1.11 -16.60
C VAL A 181 -5.50 -0.58 -17.07
N TYR A 182 -6.59 -1.31 -16.81
CA TYR A 182 -7.95 -0.91 -17.15
C TYR A 182 -8.28 0.45 -16.55
N ARG A 183 -7.90 0.65 -15.29
CA ARG A 183 -8.02 1.93 -14.59
C ARG A 183 -7.26 3.03 -15.29
N ARG A 184 -5.95 2.85 -15.51
CA ARG A 184 -5.10 3.87 -16.13
C ARG A 184 -5.63 4.26 -17.51
N TYR A 185 -6.06 3.26 -18.29
CA TYR A 185 -6.70 3.46 -19.58
C TYR A 185 -7.99 4.29 -19.44
N ARG A 186 -8.86 3.96 -18.49
CA ARG A 186 -10.13 4.68 -18.26
C ARG A 186 -9.92 6.11 -17.75
N GLU A 187 -8.95 6.34 -16.88
CA GLU A 187 -8.57 7.67 -16.39
C GLU A 187 -8.01 8.53 -17.53
N SER A 188 -7.07 7.99 -18.31
CA SER A 188 -6.48 8.68 -19.47
C SER A 188 -7.51 9.07 -20.52
N ARG A 189 -8.54 8.23 -20.74
CA ARG A 189 -9.62 8.54 -21.68
C ARG A 189 -10.57 9.63 -21.17
N ARG A 190 -10.78 9.74 -19.85
CA ARG A 190 -11.79 10.65 -19.28
C ARG A 190 -11.28 12.05 -18.99
N LEU A 191 -10.00 12.21 -18.66
CA LEU A 191 -9.47 13.48 -18.14
C LEU A 191 -8.91 14.42 -19.22
N GLY A 192 -8.83 13.97 -20.47
CA GLY A 192 -8.07 14.70 -21.48
C GLY A 192 -6.59 14.86 -21.05
N ARG A 193 -5.76 15.49 -21.88
CA ARG A 193 -4.33 15.66 -21.60
C ARG A 193 -4.02 16.75 -20.57
N ALA A 194 -4.98 17.64 -20.29
CA ALA A 194 -4.73 18.91 -19.60
C ALA A 194 -4.96 18.87 -18.08
N GLU A 195 -5.68 17.87 -17.56
CA GLU A 195 -6.11 17.84 -16.15
C GLU A 195 -5.60 16.63 -15.37
N VAL A 196 -4.59 15.91 -15.89
CA VAL A 196 -3.80 14.98 -15.10
C VAL A 196 -2.92 15.82 -14.17
N GLY A 197 -3.56 16.40 -13.14
CA GLY A 197 -2.91 17.17 -12.10
C GLY A 197 -1.86 16.33 -11.38
N GLU A 198 -1.18 16.96 -10.42
CA GLU A 198 -0.08 16.45 -9.60
C GLU A 198 -0.43 15.21 -8.72
N ILE A 199 -1.25 14.29 -9.22
CA ILE A 199 -1.25 12.89 -8.78
C ILE A 199 0.22 12.49 -8.72
N SER A 200 0.63 12.05 -7.54
CA SER A 200 2.00 11.69 -7.20
C SER A 200 2.49 10.54 -8.08
N LEU A 201 2.95 10.88 -9.28
CA LEU A 201 3.71 10.04 -10.20
C LEU A 201 4.71 9.13 -9.47
N PRO A 202 5.46 9.60 -8.43
CA PRO A 202 6.32 8.72 -7.63
C PRO A 202 5.59 7.56 -6.94
N PHE A 203 4.38 7.74 -6.41
CA PHE A 203 3.63 6.65 -5.79
C PHE A 203 3.16 5.61 -6.82
N PHE A 204 2.72 6.07 -7.99
CA PHE A 204 2.35 5.18 -9.08
C PHE A 204 3.54 4.37 -9.60
N VAL A 205 4.69 5.02 -9.83
CA VAL A 205 5.92 4.35 -10.27
C VAL A 205 6.31 3.26 -9.27
N ARG A 206 6.25 3.54 -7.96
CA ARG A 206 6.52 2.55 -6.91
C ARG A 206 5.61 1.32 -6.97
N ILE A 207 4.30 1.52 -7.19
CA ILE A 207 3.34 0.41 -7.32
C ILE A 207 3.61 -0.41 -8.58
N MET A 208 3.94 0.24 -9.70
CA MET A 208 4.28 -0.47 -10.93
C MET A 208 5.58 -1.26 -10.79
N THR A 209 6.62 -0.67 -10.19
CA THR A 209 7.88 -1.36 -9.89
C THR A 209 7.65 -2.54 -8.96
N PHE A 210 6.87 -2.36 -7.89
CA PHE A 210 6.47 -3.44 -7.00
C PHE A 210 5.80 -4.59 -7.76
N THR A 211 4.78 -4.27 -8.55
CA THR A 211 4.02 -5.28 -9.29
C THR A 211 4.89 -6.03 -10.30
N LEU A 212 5.81 -5.32 -10.98
CA LEU A 212 6.77 -5.93 -11.89
C LEU A 212 7.71 -6.90 -11.16
N ILE A 213 8.24 -6.51 -9.99
CA ILE A 213 9.11 -7.37 -9.18
C ILE A 213 8.35 -8.64 -8.75
N VAL A 214 7.11 -8.51 -8.30
CA VAL A 214 6.29 -9.68 -7.89
C VAL A 214 5.98 -10.58 -9.10
N MET A 215 5.72 -10.01 -10.27
CA MET A 215 5.53 -10.79 -11.51
C MET A 215 6.79 -11.57 -11.88
N VAL A 216 7.96 -10.95 -11.82
CA VAL A 216 9.25 -11.65 -12.05
C VAL A 216 9.44 -12.76 -11.03
N ALA A 217 9.16 -12.48 -9.75
CA ALA A 217 9.24 -13.49 -8.69
C ALA A 217 8.30 -14.67 -8.94
N LEU A 218 7.04 -14.44 -9.36
CA LEU A 218 6.12 -15.52 -9.70
C LEU A 218 6.60 -16.36 -10.89
N VAL A 219 7.13 -15.72 -11.93
CA VAL A 219 7.69 -16.43 -13.09
C VAL A 219 8.87 -17.29 -12.65
N LEU A 220 9.76 -16.75 -11.82
CA LEU A 220 10.88 -17.50 -11.24
C LEU A 220 10.42 -18.65 -10.35
N CYS A 221 9.38 -18.46 -9.54
CA CYS A 221 8.78 -19.53 -8.74
C CYS A 221 8.22 -20.64 -9.64
N PHE A 222 7.53 -20.29 -10.72
CA PHE A 222 7.01 -21.27 -11.68
C PHE A 222 8.15 -22.05 -12.36
N ILE A 223 9.21 -21.36 -12.76
CA ILE A 223 10.42 -22.00 -13.31
C ILE A 223 11.07 -22.91 -12.26
N ALA A 224 11.18 -22.47 -11.00
CA ALA A 224 11.74 -23.27 -9.91
C ALA A 224 10.91 -24.54 -9.65
N THR A 225 9.58 -24.46 -9.74
CA THR A 225 8.72 -25.66 -9.62
C THR A 225 8.88 -26.65 -10.77
N SER A 226 9.40 -26.21 -11.91
CA SER A 226 9.71 -27.08 -13.06
C SER A 226 11.18 -27.52 -13.08
N THR A 227 12.05 -26.82 -12.37
CA THR A 227 13.48 -27.11 -12.27
C THR A 227 13.88 -27.20 -10.80
N PHE A 228 13.68 -28.39 -10.21
CA PHE A 228 13.84 -28.71 -8.78
C PHE A 228 15.22 -28.44 -8.14
N ALA A 229 16.14 -27.71 -8.77
CA ALA A 229 17.54 -27.63 -8.36
C ALA A 229 18.15 -26.22 -8.33
N LEU A 230 17.36 -25.15 -8.51
CA LEU A 230 17.92 -23.80 -8.56
C LEU A 230 17.79 -23.10 -7.19
N GLU A 231 18.93 -22.80 -6.57
CA GLU A 231 19.00 -21.98 -5.33
C GLU A 231 18.78 -20.48 -5.61
N VAL A 232 19.02 -20.06 -6.85
CA VAL A 232 18.98 -18.65 -7.27
C VAL A 232 17.59 -18.02 -7.10
N PRO A 233 16.48 -18.64 -7.52
CA PRO A 233 15.13 -18.13 -7.28
C PRO A 233 14.85 -17.86 -5.80
N ASP A 234 15.29 -18.74 -4.90
CA ASP A 234 15.03 -18.58 -3.46
C ASP A 234 15.79 -17.38 -2.87
N ILE A 235 17.04 -17.16 -3.31
CA ILE A 235 17.81 -15.98 -2.92
C ILE A 235 17.12 -14.71 -3.44
N ILE A 236 16.65 -14.69 -4.69
CA ILE A 236 15.92 -13.55 -5.25
C ILE A 236 14.64 -13.28 -4.44
N VAL A 237 13.86 -14.32 -4.12
CA VAL A 237 12.64 -14.20 -3.34
C VAL A 237 12.94 -13.67 -1.93
N SER A 238 14.02 -14.13 -1.30
CA SER A 238 14.45 -13.63 0.03
C SER A 238 14.82 -12.14 0.01
N SER A 239 15.35 -11.64 -1.11
CA SER A 239 15.72 -10.22 -1.26
C SER A 239 14.52 -9.28 -1.37
N ILE A 240 13.31 -9.80 -1.65
CA ILE A 240 12.14 -8.95 -1.92
C ILE A 240 11.79 -8.08 -0.71
N GLY A 241 11.95 -8.57 0.52
CA GLY A 241 11.72 -7.76 1.73
C GLY A 241 12.63 -6.53 1.79
N VAL A 242 13.91 -6.69 1.45
CA VAL A 242 14.87 -5.58 1.38
C VAL A 242 14.50 -4.60 0.27
N LEU A 243 14.12 -5.11 -0.91
CA LEU A 243 13.64 -4.27 -2.02
C LEU A 243 12.38 -3.47 -1.62
N MET A 244 11.45 -4.07 -0.89
CA MET A 244 10.28 -3.36 -0.38
C MET A 244 10.66 -2.23 0.56
N PHE A 245 11.62 -2.49 1.45
CA PHE A 245 12.10 -1.46 2.36
C PHE A 245 12.74 -0.31 1.58
N LEU A 246 13.52 -0.59 0.54
CA LEU A 246 14.09 0.46 -0.31
C LEU A 246 13.02 1.24 -1.09
N ILE A 247 12.02 0.56 -1.67
CA ILE A 247 10.94 1.19 -2.44
C ILE A 247 10.06 2.09 -1.56
N PHE A 248 9.66 1.59 -0.38
CA PHE A 248 8.75 2.30 0.52
C PHE A 248 9.45 3.14 1.59
N GLY A 249 10.72 2.92 1.84
CA GLY A 249 11.57 3.71 2.73
C GLY A 249 12.24 4.89 2.02
N SER A 250 12.45 4.82 0.70
CA SER A 250 13.00 5.93 -0.10
C SER A 250 12.07 7.14 -0.26
N GLN A 251 11.02 7.24 0.54
CA GLN A 251 10.07 8.34 0.45
C GLN A 251 10.60 9.51 1.26
N ARG A 252 10.54 10.71 0.68
CA ARG A 252 10.97 11.94 1.33
C ARG A 252 10.33 12.08 2.71
N ASP A 253 9.02 11.83 2.81
CA ASP A 253 8.29 11.90 4.07
C ASP A 253 8.83 10.93 5.14
N VAL A 254 9.35 9.76 4.73
CA VAL A 254 9.97 8.78 5.64
C VAL A 254 11.32 9.28 6.12
N PHE A 255 12.15 9.82 5.22
CA PHE A 255 13.43 10.43 5.60
C PHE A 255 13.24 11.66 6.50
N GLU A 256 12.20 12.47 6.25
CA GLU A 256 11.81 13.60 7.10
C GLU A 256 11.33 13.11 8.47
N ALA A 257 10.52 12.05 8.51
CA ALA A 257 10.08 11.44 9.77
C ALA A 257 11.25 10.85 10.58
N TRP A 258 12.29 10.36 9.92
CA TRP A 258 13.52 9.88 10.56
C TRP A 258 14.53 10.99 10.86
N GLY A 259 14.24 12.25 10.50
CA GLY A 259 15.14 13.39 10.72
C GLY A 259 16.39 13.41 9.84
N VAL A 260 16.48 12.56 8.82
CA VAL A 260 17.68 12.45 7.95
C VAL A 260 17.85 13.70 7.08
N THR A 261 16.75 14.32 6.65
CA THR A 261 16.73 15.52 5.79
C THR A 261 16.64 16.82 6.58
N GLY A 262 16.59 16.77 7.91
CA GLY A 262 16.20 17.87 8.80
C GLY A 262 17.20 19.03 8.92
N LEU A 263 18.33 19.01 8.22
CA LEU A 263 19.38 20.03 8.38
C LEU A 263 19.37 21.16 7.35
N SER A 264 18.57 21.10 6.28
CA SER A 264 18.76 22.06 5.17
C SER A 264 17.62 23.05 4.92
N SER A 265 16.45 22.91 5.55
CA SER A 265 15.26 23.71 5.15
C SER A 265 14.96 24.94 6.02
N HIS A 266 15.62 25.11 7.17
CA HIS A 266 15.36 26.26 8.05
C HIS A 266 15.99 27.57 7.56
N HIS A 267 16.81 27.53 6.50
CA HIS A 267 17.54 28.71 6.03
C HIS A 267 16.85 29.48 4.89
N ILE A 268 15.92 28.86 4.14
CA ILE A 268 15.37 29.51 2.93
C ILE A 268 14.17 30.42 3.23
N ASN A 269 13.38 30.14 4.27
CA ASN A 269 12.24 31.00 4.61
C ASN A 269 12.61 32.23 5.47
N SER A 270 13.85 32.35 5.95
CA SER A 270 14.26 33.50 6.77
C SER A 270 14.80 34.68 5.95
N GLU A 271 15.17 34.50 4.67
CA GLU A 271 15.65 35.61 3.82
C GLU A 271 14.54 36.30 3.02
N GLY A 272 13.37 35.66 2.84
CA GLY A 272 12.24 36.25 2.12
C GLY A 272 11.45 37.30 2.91
N GLU A 273 11.36 37.16 4.24
CA GLU A 273 10.62 38.11 5.10
C GLU A 273 11.40 39.38 5.43
N ALA A 274 12.71 39.43 5.16
CA ALA A 274 13.54 40.61 5.41
C ALA A 274 13.42 41.67 4.30
N ILE A 275 12.98 41.30 3.08
CA ILE A 275 12.93 42.22 1.95
C ILE A 275 11.56 42.93 1.82
N GLU A 276 10.48 42.35 2.36
CA GLU A 276 9.14 42.97 2.25
C GLU A 276 8.84 44.03 3.33
N LYS A 277 9.66 44.14 4.38
CA LYS A 277 9.54 45.22 5.39
C LYS A 277 10.29 46.52 5.03
N GLY A 278 10.91 46.60 3.85
CA GLY A 278 11.65 47.77 3.40
C GLY A 278 10.86 48.81 2.60
N SER A 279 9.58 48.57 2.25
CA SER A 279 8.86 49.42 1.29
C SER A 279 7.44 49.81 1.73
N MET A 280 7.23 50.09 3.03
CA MET A 280 6.07 50.85 3.49
C MET A 280 6.48 51.81 4.61
N HIS A 281 7.16 52.88 4.22
CA HIS A 281 7.28 54.07 5.04
C HIS A 281 7.15 55.32 4.15
N GLU A 282 5.93 55.64 3.73
CA GLU A 282 5.53 57.04 3.59
C GLU A 282 4.00 57.19 3.72
N GLU A 283 3.63 58.06 4.65
CA GLU A 283 2.32 58.74 4.83
C GLU A 283 1.03 57.90 4.97
N ASN A 284 0.57 57.75 6.21
CA ASN A 284 -0.62 58.50 6.65
C ASN A 284 -0.84 58.40 8.16
N SER A 285 -0.52 59.51 8.81
CA SER A 285 -0.90 59.85 10.17
C SER A 285 -2.38 60.26 10.23
N LEU A 286 -3.20 59.54 10.98
CA LEU A 286 -4.24 60.16 11.80
C LEU A 286 -4.65 59.28 13.00
N SER A 287 -4.55 59.91 14.16
CA SER A 287 -4.79 59.52 15.55
C SER A 287 -6.17 58.94 15.89
N HIS A 288 -6.23 57.99 16.85
CA HIS A 288 -6.89 58.13 18.18
C HIS A 288 -6.84 56.84 19.04
N PRO A 289 -7.21 56.84 20.36
CA PRO A 289 -6.38 56.24 21.40
C PRO A 289 -7.05 55.13 22.24
N SER A 290 -6.21 54.45 23.02
CA SER A 290 -6.45 53.91 24.37
C SER A 290 -7.68 53.03 24.65
N SER A 291 -7.45 51.75 24.96
CA SER A 291 -8.06 51.12 26.13
C SER A 291 -7.28 49.88 26.60
N THR A 292 -6.71 50.01 27.79
CA THR A 292 -6.12 49.01 28.68
C THR A 292 -7.09 47.91 29.12
N ARG A 293 -6.64 46.65 29.21
CA ARG A 293 -6.94 45.77 30.35
C ARG A 293 -6.09 44.49 30.41
N ASP A 294 -5.68 44.20 31.63
CA ASP A 294 -4.79 43.14 32.11
C ASP A 294 -5.41 41.73 32.22
N SER A 295 -4.54 40.72 32.02
CA SER A 295 -4.45 39.39 32.68
C SER A 295 -5.57 38.34 32.52
N PRO A 296 -5.35 37.02 32.80
CA PRO A 296 -4.11 36.31 33.17
C PRO A 296 -3.80 35.07 32.31
N ILE A 297 -2.59 34.54 32.55
CA ILE A 297 -2.04 33.27 32.08
C ILE A 297 -2.91 32.09 32.57
N SER A 298 -3.41 31.29 31.62
CA SER A 298 -4.02 29.99 31.87
C SER A 298 -3.16 28.89 31.25
N ILE A 299 -2.68 27.99 32.10
CA ILE A 299 -1.95 26.76 31.73
C ILE A 299 -3.00 25.78 31.19
N SER A 300 -2.92 25.47 29.90
CA SER A 300 -3.81 24.51 29.24
C SER A 300 -3.30 23.07 29.41
N PHE A 301 -4.16 22.28 30.00
CA PHE A 301 -4.10 20.82 30.10
C PHE A 301 -4.21 20.21 28.69
N VAL A 302 -3.39 19.20 28.37
CA VAL A 302 -3.42 18.49 27.09
C VAL A 302 -4.71 17.67 27.00
N GLU A 303 -5.70 18.20 26.29
CA GLU A 303 -6.94 17.52 25.94
C GLU A 303 -6.76 16.67 24.66
N PRO A 304 -7.42 15.51 24.51
CA PRO A 304 -7.21 14.62 23.38
C PRO A 304 -7.66 15.28 22.08
N LEU A 305 -6.82 15.20 21.04
CA LEU A 305 -7.00 15.77 19.71
C LEU A 305 -8.44 15.60 19.18
N SER A 306 -9.27 16.62 19.38
CA SER A 306 -10.52 16.78 18.66
C SER A 306 -10.20 17.11 17.22
N PHE A 307 -10.84 16.38 16.32
CA PHE A 307 -10.70 16.49 14.88
C PHE A 307 -11.19 17.89 14.43
N ARG A 308 -10.27 18.87 14.36
CA ARG A 308 -10.54 20.21 13.86
C ARG A 308 -10.88 20.11 12.37
N ARG A 309 -12.18 20.19 12.05
CA ARG A 309 -12.66 20.33 10.66
C ARG A 309 -11.98 21.55 10.03
N PRO A 310 -11.46 21.45 8.80
CA PRO A 310 -11.11 22.64 8.05
C PRO A 310 -12.39 23.46 7.84
N SER A 311 -12.36 24.74 8.25
CA SER A 311 -13.40 25.71 7.93
C SER A 311 -13.41 25.90 6.41
N ILE A 312 -14.34 25.22 5.75
CA ILE A 312 -14.66 25.47 4.35
C ILE A 312 -15.26 26.89 4.32
N HIS A 313 -14.51 27.84 3.76
CA HIS A 313 -15.07 29.12 3.37
C HIS A 313 -16.13 28.83 2.31
N VAL A 314 -17.40 28.86 2.73
CA VAL A 314 -18.54 28.83 1.82
C VAL A 314 -18.55 30.15 1.09
N SER A 315 -18.01 30.17 -0.13
CA SER A 315 -18.25 31.26 -1.07
C SER A 315 -19.76 31.38 -1.28
N GLN A 316 -20.32 32.54 -0.93
CA GLN A 316 -21.72 32.86 -1.19
C GLN A 316 -22.04 32.65 -2.68
N PRO A 317 -23.09 31.89 -3.03
CA PRO A 317 -23.55 31.83 -4.40
C PRO A 317 -24.09 33.21 -4.80
N GLY A 318 -23.44 33.82 -5.78
CA GLY A 318 -23.90 35.04 -6.43
C GLY A 318 -25.30 34.84 -7.00
N LEU A 319 -26.18 35.82 -6.74
CA LEU A 319 -27.51 35.92 -7.31
C LEU A 319 -27.45 35.80 -8.84
N LEU A 320 -28.10 34.77 -9.38
CA LEU A 320 -28.46 34.68 -10.79
C LEU A 320 -29.70 35.55 -11.06
N PRO A 321 -29.74 36.30 -12.16
CA PRO A 321 -30.91 37.08 -12.54
C PRO A 321 -32.03 36.16 -13.05
N THR A 322 -33.21 36.34 -12.48
CA THR A 322 -34.49 35.84 -12.98
C THR A 322 -34.72 36.31 -14.41
N LYS A 323 -34.74 35.39 -15.37
CA LYS A 323 -35.24 35.64 -16.73
C LYS A 323 -36.58 34.93 -16.90
N SER A 324 -37.61 35.75 -17.06
CA SER A 324 -38.99 35.39 -17.37
C SER A 324 -39.13 34.94 -18.83
N ASN A 325 -40.30 34.38 -19.11
CA ASN A 325 -40.91 34.06 -20.41
C ASN A 325 -40.64 32.64 -20.92
N PHE A 326 -41.50 31.73 -20.44
CA PHE A 326 -41.84 30.50 -21.14
C PHE A 326 -43.10 30.82 -21.97
N ASP A 327 -42.91 30.96 -23.28
CA ASP A 327 -43.99 31.01 -24.27
C ASP A 327 -44.53 29.60 -24.49
N ASP A 328 -45.85 29.48 -24.35
CA ASP A 328 -46.64 28.33 -24.78
C ASP A 328 -46.47 28.10 -26.29
N LYS A 329 -46.16 26.85 -26.68
CA LYS A 329 -46.43 26.37 -28.04
C LYS A 329 -47.24 25.06 -28.00
N PRO A 330 -48.24 24.91 -28.89
CA PRO A 330 -49.15 23.78 -28.87
C PRO A 330 -48.48 22.52 -29.41
N VAL A 331 -48.89 21.39 -28.84
CA VAL A 331 -48.63 20.03 -29.30
C VAL A 331 -49.35 19.82 -30.64
N GLU A 332 -48.58 19.64 -31.72
CA GLU A 332 -49.11 19.20 -33.00
C GLU A 332 -48.74 17.74 -33.24
N THR A 333 -49.80 16.94 -33.31
CA THR A 333 -49.87 15.51 -33.54
C THR A 333 -49.51 15.18 -34.99
N ALA A 334 -48.55 14.29 -35.25
CA ALA A 334 -48.42 13.63 -36.54
C ALA A 334 -47.78 12.24 -36.43
N LEU A 335 -48.63 11.23 -36.60
CA LEU A 335 -48.29 9.84 -36.90
C LEU A 335 -47.69 9.76 -38.32
N PRO A 336 -46.82 8.77 -38.60
CA PRO A 336 -47.12 7.97 -39.78
C PRO A 336 -46.96 6.47 -39.55
N LEU A 337 -48.00 5.74 -39.96
CA LEU A 337 -47.95 4.35 -40.39
C LEU A 337 -46.88 4.19 -41.47
N HIS A 338 -45.99 3.21 -41.31
CA HIS A 338 -45.29 2.62 -42.45
C HIS A 338 -45.63 1.12 -42.54
N VAL A 339 -46.47 0.83 -43.53
CA VAL A 339 -46.70 -0.49 -44.11
C VAL A 339 -45.64 -0.69 -45.20
N HIS A 340 -44.98 -1.85 -45.20
CA HIS A 340 -44.34 -2.52 -46.35
C HIS A 340 -43.61 -3.77 -45.81
N LYS A 341 -43.60 -4.94 -46.44
CA LYS A 341 -44.41 -5.57 -47.48
C LYS A 341 -44.02 -7.06 -47.42
#